data_AF-A0A4Q2YX47-F1
#
_entry.id   AF-A0A4Q2YX47-F1
#
_cell.length_a   1.000
_cell.length_b   1.000
_cell.length_c   1.000
_cell.angle_alpha   90.00
_cell.angle_beta   90.00
_cell.angle_gamma   90.00
#
_symmetry.space_group_name_H-M   'P 1'
#
loop_
_entity.id
_entity.type
_entity.pdbx_description
1 polymer ?
#
loop_
_entity_poly.entity_id
_entity_poly.type
_entity_poly.pdbx_seq_one_letter_code
_entity_poly.pdbx_strand_id
1 'polypeptide(L)'
;LEFSRFKAGVRILVLSDSCHSGTVVRAGRPPPATQEQRPRILPPAVGMRVYAENQAFYDRLQLEVAKAAGGAVSDPDTALAQVAVSQRLTDIVKDFLPSLIPISGCQDNQFSMDGNHNGDAKMVELNYLNSLLTTPMANAGIPLYPVRGNHDTGVHTLTSTGNPVWRDAYPHLFSGPNAVVNPTDVPNGSVASPNGNNYSFVLDAGNNTFFIGLDMWQGGNASNYAAWASSKMAEIRSANPDAHIFGYSHSGLFSSSNHPAMTQYISTGPADFIAAGKQHGIDGWFSGHNHIFDRSVAVDSSNGNLPAFFNMTVGSASNKFYALSRSPVAGQHINKIIDSTKIAGSPLAYQMINVNGSFVTIRTWMSPKNSSGGFTDWTVWDEYTYSRNGRQFTVASGADYNSRDIRHTSPIGGTVARIIDGTNTDTTTYTYGGNTISPYRNISVGWWDRNAWHDSGNVEIASDIVSLHGMRDTPGRNRTEPYTLVIKHDAALDTREPEKFSMVAFLDHDITDTDPGDWVSAASGTLGTPATTPLLRAPLADEPVGNWGINTATGELWARLDYQGDFAVAV
;
A
#
# COMPACT_ATOMS: atom_id res chain seq x y z
N LEU A 1 -11.05 18.52 -0.26
CA LEU A 1 -10.08 17.40 -0.39
C LEU A 1 -10.82 16.27 -1.08
N GLU A 2 -10.24 15.62 -2.10
CA GLU A 2 -10.89 14.61 -2.96
C GLU A 2 -11.65 13.51 -2.22
N PHE A 3 -11.22 13.14 -1.01
CA PHE A 3 -11.84 12.09 -0.20
C PHE A 3 -13.26 12.41 0.28
N SER A 4 -13.72 13.67 0.15
CA SER A 4 -15.09 14.07 0.47
C SER A 4 -16.13 13.67 -0.59
N ARG A 5 -15.72 12.99 -1.66
CA ARG A 5 -16.60 12.47 -2.71
C ARG A 5 -17.12 11.06 -2.44
N PHE A 6 -16.57 10.34 -1.47
CA PHE A 6 -16.99 8.97 -1.14
C PHE A 6 -18.32 8.97 -0.37
N LYS A 7 -19.19 7.98 -0.63
CA LYS A 7 -20.50 7.83 0.03
C LYS A 7 -20.34 7.55 1.53
N ALA A 8 -21.33 7.94 2.34
CA ALA A 8 -21.39 7.59 3.75
C ALA A 8 -21.31 6.06 3.95
N GLY A 9 -20.47 5.59 4.88
CA GLY A 9 -20.22 4.17 5.16
C GLY A 9 -18.96 3.59 4.51
N VAL A 10 -18.29 4.32 3.60
CA VAL A 10 -16.99 3.92 3.05
C VAL A 10 -15.90 4.05 4.13
N ARG A 11 -15.10 2.99 4.30
CA ARG A 11 -13.94 2.96 5.20
C ARG A 11 -12.67 3.21 4.39
N ILE A 12 -11.92 4.24 4.73
CA ILE A 12 -10.68 4.62 4.03
C ILE A 12 -9.49 4.31 4.94
N LEU A 13 -8.59 3.46 4.47
CA LEU A 13 -7.34 3.10 5.15
C LEU A 13 -6.17 3.87 4.53
N VAL A 14 -5.33 4.52 5.35
CA VAL A 14 -4.14 5.25 4.88
C VAL A 14 -2.87 4.70 5.54
N LEU A 15 -2.02 4.08 4.73
CA LEU A 15 -0.73 3.53 5.16
C LEU A 15 0.38 4.55 4.90
N SER A 16 1.10 4.95 5.95
CA SER A 16 2.17 5.95 5.84
C SER A 16 3.27 5.71 6.88
N ASP A 17 4.44 5.28 6.42
CA ASP A 17 5.64 5.15 7.25
C ASP A 17 6.56 6.36 7.02
N SER A 18 6.79 7.12 8.09
CA SER A 18 7.49 8.40 8.10
C SER A 18 8.88 8.28 8.73
N CYS A 19 9.72 7.39 8.24
CA CYS A 19 11.07 7.25 8.76
C CYS A 19 11.99 8.40 8.25
N HIS A 20 12.76 9.03 9.16
CA HIS A 20 13.50 10.31 9.01
C HIS A 20 12.68 11.60 8.76
N SER A 21 12.61 12.44 9.81
CA SER A 21 12.35 13.90 9.83
C SER A 21 11.26 14.47 8.91
N GLY A 22 10.23 13.68 8.60
CA GLY A 22 9.09 14.12 7.83
C GLY A 22 7.85 13.39 8.30
N THR A 23 7.11 13.96 9.25
CA THR A 23 5.72 13.60 9.46
C THR A 23 4.91 13.97 8.21
N VAL A 24 3.86 13.19 7.93
CA VAL A 24 2.91 13.38 6.78
C VAL A 24 2.37 14.82 6.68
N VAL A 25 2.47 15.58 7.76
CA VAL A 25 2.36 17.04 7.82
C VAL A 25 3.63 17.62 8.44
N ARG A 26 4.38 18.43 7.70
CA ARG A 26 5.42 19.29 8.29
C ARG A 26 4.72 20.25 9.24
N ALA A 27 4.97 20.09 10.52
CA ALA A 27 4.58 21.08 11.49
C ALA A 27 5.84 21.78 12.00
N GLY A 28 5.77 23.10 12.13
CA GLY A 28 6.88 23.92 12.61
C GLY A 28 7.30 23.51 14.01
N ARG A 29 8.50 23.95 14.43
CA ARG A 29 8.99 23.80 15.81
C ARG A 29 7.90 24.24 16.81
N PRO A 30 7.41 23.38 17.71
CA PRO A 30 6.49 23.84 18.74
C PRO A 30 7.22 24.86 19.64
N PRO A 31 6.62 26.03 19.93
CA PRO A 31 7.20 26.96 20.89
C PRO A 31 7.28 26.28 22.26
N PRO A 32 8.39 26.44 23.01
CA PRO A 32 8.53 25.81 24.32
C PRO A 32 7.45 26.35 25.27
N ALA A 33 6.62 25.47 25.81
CA ALA A 33 5.55 25.87 26.72
C ALA A 33 6.04 26.13 28.17
N THR A 34 7.21 25.62 28.56
CA THR A 34 7.86 25.83 29.87
C THR A 34 9.40 25.78 29.79
N GLN A 35 10.09 26.25 30.84
CA GLN A 35 11.57 26.25 30.94
C GLN A 35 12.17 24.83 30.94
N GLU A 36 11.37 23.82 31.28
CA GLU A 36 11.71 22.40 31.29
C GLU A 36 11.47 21.72 29.93
N GLN A 37 10.86 22.41 28.96
CA GLN A 37 10.53 21.91 27.62
C GLN A 37 11.38 22.59 26.53
N ARG A 38 12.69 22.74 26.78
CA ARG A 38 13.64 23.34 25.82
C ARG A 38 14.52 22.26 25.18
N PRO A 39 14.99 22.46 23.94
CA PRO A 39 15.98 21.56 23.35
C PRO A 39 17.22 21.53 24.24
N ARG A 40 17.95 20.40 24.28
CA ARG A 40 19.34 20.39 24.76
C ARG A 40 20.20 21.20 23.80
N ILE A 41 20.13 22.52 23.97
CA ILE A 41 21.12 23.45 23.45
C ILE A 41 22.25 23.54 24.46
N LEU A 42 23.48 23.54 23.97
CA LEU A 42 24.61 23.97 24.77
C LEU A 42 24.24 25.33 25.38
N PRO A 43 24.23 25.49 26.73
CA PRO A 43 23.79 26.74 27.32
C PRO A 43 24.55 27.90 26.69
N PRO A 44 23.91 29.03 26.31
CA PRO A 44 24.59 30.09 25.57
C PRO A 44 25.88 30.55 26.25
N ALA A 45 25.92 30.61 27.59
CA ALA A 45 27.15 30.94 28.33
C ALA A 45 28.27 29.89 28.16
N VAL A 46 27.94 28.60 28.11
CA VAL A 46 28.91 27.52 27.86
C VAL A 46 29.32 27.51 26.40
N GLY A 47 28.39 27.71 25.46
CA GLY A 47 28.68 27.82 24.03
C GLY A 47 29.58 29.01 23.73
N MET A 48 29.29 30.17 24.32
CA MET A 48 30.11 31.38 24.20
C MET A 48 31.49 31.19 24.83
N ARG A 49 31.59 30.51 25.99
CA ARG A 49 32.88 30.21 26.62
C ARG A 49 33.71 29.25 25.77
N VAL A 50 33.12 28.14 25.32
CA VAL A 50 33.79 27.15 24.47
C VAL A 50 34.19 27.75 23.13
N TYR A 51 33.32 28.57 22.52
CA TYR A 51 33.66 29.30 21.31
C TYR A 51 34.79 30.30 21.55
N ALA A 52 34.74 31.10 22.62
CA ALA A 52 35.81 32.04 22.95
C ALA A 52 37.16 31.35 23.21
N GLU A 53 37.14 30.21 23.91
CA GLU A 53 38.33 29.39 24.18
C GLU A 53 38.89 28.70 22.92
N ASN A 54 38.09 28.53 21.88
CA ASN A 54 38.45 27.81 20.64
C ASN A 54 38.18 28.65 19.38
N GLN A 55 38.16 29.97 19.51
CA GLN A 55 37.65 30.87 18.47
C GLN A 55 38.44 30.74 17.16
N ALA A 56 39.77 30.69 17.26
CA ALA A 56 40.65 30.55 16.11
C ALA A 56 40.48 29.22 15.34
N PHE A 57 39.98 28.17 16.00
CA PHE A 57 39.65 26.90 15.36
C PHE A 57 38.31 26.99 14.61
N TYR A 58 37.26 27.51 15.27
CA TYR A 58 35.93 27.61 14.69
C TYR A 58 35.84 28.64 13.56
N ASP A 59 36.50 29.80 13.70
CA ASP A 59 36.51 30.84 12.67
C ASP A 59 37.19 30.35 11.39
N ARG A 60 38.27 29.58 11.53
CA ARG A 60 38.94 28.94 10.39
C ARG A 60 38.01 27.96 9.68
N LEU A 61 37.30 27.13 10.45
CA LEU A 61 36.36 26.15 9.90
C LEU A 61 35.20 26.82 9.17
N GLN A 62 34.64 27.90 9.73
CA GLN A 62 33.57 28.68 9.11
C GLN A 62 34.04 29.38 7.84
N LEU A 63 35.27 29.92 7.83
CA LEU A 63 35.87 30.54 6.64
C LEU A 63 36.15 29.51 5.56
N GLU A 64 36.62 28.32 5.91
CA GLU A 64 36.85 27.21 4.98
C GLU A 64 35.54 26.71 4.36
N VAL A 65 34.48 26.57 5.16
CA VAL A 65 33.14 26.18 4.70
C VAL A 65 32.51 27.27 3.83
N ALA A 66 32.56 28.53 4.24
CA ALA A 66 32.02 29.65 3.47
C ALA A 66 32.76 29.84 2.13
N LYS A 67 34.08 29.58 2.12
CA LYS A 67 34.91 29.58 0.91
C LYS A 67 34.60 28.39 0.00
N ALA A 68 34.34 27.21 0.56
CA ALA A 68 33.89 26.05 -0.20
C ALA A 68 32.45 26.23 -0.77
N ALA A 69 31.63 27.03 -0.10
CA ALA A 69 30.23 27.27 -0.45
C ALA A 69 29.97 28.55 -1.30
N GLY A 70 31.02 29.24 -1.78
CA GLY A 70 30.85 30.37 -2.71
C GLY A 70 30.47 31.72 -2.08
N GLY A 71 30.59 31.88 -0.76
CA GLY A 71 30.82 33.19 -0.15
C GLY A 71 29.63 34.09 0.25
N ALA A 72 28.39 33.59 0.39
CA ALA A 72 27.32 34.41 0.98
C ALA A 72 26.42 33.63 1.95
N VAL A 73 26.23 34.19 3.16
CA VAL A 73 25.27 33.70 4.16
C VAL A 73 24.29 34.83 4.46
N SER A 74 22.98 34.60 4.23
CA SER A 74 21.91 35.48 4.67
C SER A 74 21.45 35.12 6.08
N ASP A 75 21.05 36.13 6.85
CA ASP A 75 20.60 36.04 8.23
C ASP A 75 19.44 35.03 8.44
N PRO A 76 19.67 33.94 9.21
CA PRO A 76 18.67 32.90 9.50
C PRO A 76 17.43 33.38 10.24
N ASP A 77 17.52 34.47 11.00
CA ASP A 77 16.44 34.92 11.89
C ASP A 77 15.29 35.58 11.11
N THR A 78 15.56 36.07 9.91
CA THR A 78 14.53 36.63 9.00
C THR A 78 13.63 35.53 8.41
N ALA A 79 14.13 34.29 8.27
CA ALA A 79 13.39 33.19 7.67
C ALA A 79 12.39 32.51 8.63
N LEU A 80 12.63 32.60 9.95
CA LEU A 80 11.80 31.94 10.96
C LEU A 80 10.54 32.74 11.37
N ALA A 81 10.46 34.03 11.05
CA ALA A 81 9.39 34.90 11.51
C ALA A 81 8.02 34.73 10.78
N GLN A 82 7.90 33.81 9.81
CA GLN A 82 6.74 33.74 8.90
C GLN A 82 5.79 32.54 9.06
N VAL A 83 5.89 31.72 10.12
CA VAL A 83 5.06 30.50 10.23
C VAL A 83 4.17 30.52 11.48
N ALA A 84 2.88 30.86 11.31
CA ALA A 84 1.83 30.75 12.32
C ALA A 84 0.74 29.73 11.89
N VAL A 85 0.15 29.04 12.88
CA VAL A 85 -0.83 27.94 12.70
C VAL A 85 -2.22 28.48 12.30
N SER A 86 -2.88 27.81 11.34
CA SER A 86 -4.10 28.28 10.69
C SER A 86 -5.39 27.83 11.39
N GLN A 87 -6.15 28.81 11.92
CA GLN A 87 -7.49 28.64 12.51
C GLN A 87 -8.50 28.02 11.53
N ARG A 88 -8.32 28.29 10.23
CA ARG A 88 -9.16 27.81 9.12
C ARG A 88 -9.20 26.28 9.00
N LEU A 89 -8.12 25.59 9.36
CA LEU A 89 -8.07 24.12 9.34
C LEU A 89 -8.95 23.49 10.44
N THR A 90 -9.14 24.21 11.56
CA THR A 90 -9.97 23.73 12.68
C THR A 90 -11.45 23.86 12.39
N ASP A 91 -11.85 24.90 11.65
CA ASP A 91 -13.26 25.13 11.30
C ASP A 91 -13.70 24.23 10.14
N ILE A 92 -12.82 23.93 9.20
CA ILE A 92 -13.11 22.99 8.11
C ILE A 92 -13.39 21.59 8.65
N VAL A 93 -12.63 21.08 9.63
CA VAL A 93 -12.80 19.71 10.19
C VAL A 93 -14.14 19.47 10.87
N LYS A 94 -14.76 20.52 11.45
CA LYS A 94 -16.03 20.40 12.18
C LYS A 94 -17.24 20.14 11.28
N ASP A 95 -17.15 20.48 10.00
CA ASP A 95 -18.30 20.45 9.09
C ASP A 95 -18.49 19.13 8.33
N PHE A 96 -17.53 18.19 8.30
CA PHE A 96 -17.57 17.05 7.37
C PHE A 96 -17.25 15.64 7.91
N LEU A 97 -17.04 15.46 9.22
CA LEU A 97 -17.09 14.16 9.95
C LEU A 97 -16.57 12.88 9.22
N PRO A 98 -15.28 12.75 8.87
CA PRO A 98 -14.73 11.56 8.16
C PRO A 98 -14.32 10.32 9.02
N SER A 99 -14.22 9.11 8.45
CA SER A 99 -13.67 7.86 9.07
C SER A 99 -12.35 7.36 8.37
N LEU A 100 -11.11 7.66 8.84
CA LEU A 100 -9.79 7.59 8.11
C LEU A 100 -8.65 6.82 8.86
N ILE A 101 -8.48 5.51 8.84
CA ILE A 101 -7.45 4.91 9.73
C ILE A 101 -6.00 5.23 9.25
N PRO A 102 -5.16 5.95 10.02
CA PRO A 102 -3.73 6.06 9.79
C PRO A 102 -2.99 4.91 10.49
N ILE A 103 -1.94 4.39 9.86
CA ILE A 103 -1.06 3.38 10.42
C ILE A 103 0.38 3.83 10.12
N SER A 104 1.15 4.17 11.15
CA SER A 104 2.48 4.80 11.02
C SER A 104 3.49 4.30 12.05
N GLY A 105 4.75 4.15 11.62
CA GLY A 105 5.94 4.00 12.46
C GLY A 105 6.94 5.12 12.18
N CYS A 106 7.83 5.40 13.13
CA CYS A 106 8.77 6.53 13.16
C CYS A 106 8.11 7.91 13.27
N GLN A 107 7.52 8.20 14.43
CA GLN A 107 6.81 9.45 14.66
C GLN A 107 7.71 10.51 15.31
N ASP A 108 8.91 10.76 14.76
CA ASP A 108 9.88 11.66 15.37
C ASP A 108 10.10 13.00 14.61
N ASN A 109 10.05 14.12 15.35
CA ASN A 109 10.67 15.39 14.97
C ASN A 109 12.05 15.49 15.66
N GLN A 110 13.10 15.75 14.88
CA GLN A 110 14.53 15.59 15.25
C GLN A 110 15.06 16.47 16.41
N PHE A 111 14.23 16.97 17.32
CA PHE A 111 14.66 17.79 18.45
C PHE A 111 14.64 17.00 19.76
N SER A 112 15.81 16.71 20.33
CA SER A 112 15.95 16.21 21.70
C SER A 112 15.55 17.31 22.69
N MET A 113 14.28 17.32 23.11
CA MET A 113 13.67 18.30 24.02
C MET A 113 13.83 17.89 25.49
N ASP A 114 15.03 17.48 25.90
CA ASP A 114 15.24 16.52 27.01
C ASP A 114 15.03 16.98 28.46
N GLY A 115 14.52 18.17 28.74
CA GLY A 115 14.12 18.60 30.11
C GLY A 115 14.96 18.06 31.30
N ASN A 116 14.29 17.68 32.40
CA ASN A 116 14.89 17.05 33.59
C ASN A 116 14.63 15.52 33.67
N HIS A 117 13.66 14.96 32.92
CA HIS A 117 13.36 13.53 32.81
C HIS A 117 13.24 13.11 31.33
N ASN A 118 13.91 12.02 30.93
CA ASN A 118 14.04 11.63 29.52
C ASN A 118 12.71 11.29 28.82
N GLY A 119 11.69 10.81 29.55
CA GLY A 119 10.39 10.41 28.97
C GLY A 119 9.45 11.56 28.63
N ASP A 120 9.45 12.63 29.43
CA ASP A 120 8.51 13.74 29.26
C ASP A 120 8.78 14.55 27.97
N ALA A 121 10.02 14.56 27.49
CA ALA A 121 10.43 15.17 26.23
C ALA A 121 9.80 14.47 25.00
N LYS A 122 9.94 13.14 24.95
CA LYS A 122 9.35 12.32 23.89
C LYS A 122 7.82 12.35 23.95
N MET A 123 7.24 12.50 25.15
CA MET A 123 5.80 12.75 25.29
C MET A 123 5.36 14.08 24.66
N VAL A 124 6.12 15.17 24.79
CA VAL A 124 5.78 16.46 24.17
C VAL A 124 5.72 16.34 22.64
N GLU A 125 6.69 15.65 22.07
CA GLU A 125 6.76 15.37 20.64
C GLU A 125 5.57 14.53 20.15
N LEU A 126 5.29 13.42 20.83
CA LEU A 126 4.14 12.57 20.50
C LEU A 126 2.80 13.30 20.73
N ASN A 127 2.70 14.14 21.77
CA ASN A 127 1.51 14.97 22.00
C ASN A 127 1.31 16.01 20.90
N TYR A 128 2.39 16.60 20.39
CA TYR A 128 2.32 17.52 19.26
C TYR A 128 1.84 16.79 18.00
N LEU A 129 2.41 15.63 17.70
CA LEU A 129 1.94 14.81 16.57
C LEU A 129 0.49 14.37 16.75
N ASN A 130 0.11 13.97 17.96
CA ASN A 130 -1.28 13.68 18.27
C ASN A 130 -2.18 14.88 18.00
N SER A 131 -1.77 16.10 18.37
CA SER A 131 -2.60 17.30 18.12
C SER A 131 -2.79 17.63 16.63
N LEU A 132 -1.84 17.25 15.78
CA LEU A 132 -1.85 17.55 14.34
C LEU A 132 -2.47 16.44 13.49
N LEU A 133 -2.26 15.19 13.90
CA LEU A 133 -2.64 13.99 13.16
C LEU A 133 -3.80 13.30 13.87
N THR A 134 -3.56 12.81 15.09
CA THR A 134 -4.49 11.93 15.79
C THR A 134 -5.78 12.62 16.21
N THR A 135 -5.72 13.87 16.69
CA THR A 135 -6.87 14.59 17.23
C THR A 135 -7.87 14.99 16.15
N PRO A 136 -7.48 15.62 15.01
CA PRO A 136 -8.41 15.89 13.92
C PRO A 136 -9.09 14.62 13.39
N MET A 137 -8.35 13.52 13.37
CA MET A 137 -8.84 12.22 12.94
C MET A 137 -9.80 11.64 13.98
N ALA A 138 -9.39 11.51 15.23
CA ALA A 138 -10.25 10.98 16.30
C ALA A 138 -11.57 11.76 16.41
N ASN A 139 -11.53 13.10 16.31
CA ASN A 139 -12.73 13.96 16.32
C ASN A 139 -13.72 13.65 15.18
N ALA A 140 -13.20 13.13 14.08
CA ALA A 140 -13.99 12.76 12.93
C ALA A 140 -14.54 11.31 13.03
N GLY A 141 -14.11 10.53 14.03
CA GLY A 141 -14.55 9.14 14.25
C GLY A 141 -13.54 8.12 13.71
N ILE A 142 -12.26 8.46 13.81
CA ILE A 142 -11.19 7.80 13.10
C ILE A 142 -10.13 7.25 14.05
N PRO A 143 -9.98 5.92 14.17
CA PRO A 143 -8.93 5.37 15.02
C PRO A 143 -7.57 5.31 14.30
N LEU A 144 -6.49 5.53 15.06
CA LEU A 144 -5.07 5.39 14.65
C LEU A 144 -4.47 4.14 15.29
N TYR A 145 -3.85 3.27 14.50
CA TYR A 145 -3.20 2.04 14.98
C TYR A 145 -1.72 2.01 14.59
N PRO A 146 -0.85 2.72 15.31
CA PRO A 146 0.57 2.78 14.99
C PRO A 146 1.31 1.52 15.45
N VAL A 147 2.40 1.16 14.77
CA VAL A 147 3.45 0.28 15.31
C VAL A 147 4.73 1.07 15.45
N ARG A 148 5.62 0.66 16.36
CA ARG A 148 6.91 1.34 16.53
C ARG A 148 7.86 1.02 15.38
N GLY A 149 8.65 2.01 15.01
CA GLY A 149 9.79 1.93 14.12
C GLY A 149 11.11 2.20 14.83
N ASN A 150 12.20 2.18 14.06
CA ASN A 150 13.55 2.33 14.60
C ASN A 150 13.84 3.73 15.16
N HIS A 151 13.04 4.75 14.84
CA HIS A 151 13.18 6.10 15.38
C HIS A 151 12.36 6.34 16.64
N ASP A 152 11.49 5.39 17.03
CA ASP A 152 10.75 5.46 18.29
C ASP A 152 11.65 5.05 19.48
N THR A 153 12.91 5.48 19.44
CA THR A 153 13.88 5.31 20.54
C THR A 153 13.44 6.13 21.75
N GLY A 154 13.68 5.61 22.96
CA GLY A 154 13.30 6.28 24.21
C GLY A 154 11.81 6.16 24.60
N VAL A 155 10.92 5.63 23.75
CA VAL A 155 9.48 5.51 24.07
C VAL A 155 9.15 4.42 25.11
N HIS A 156 10.16 3.64 25.51
CA HIS A 156 10.12 2.68 26.61
C HIS A 156 10.52 3.30 27.96
N THR A 157 11.06 4.52 27.95
CA THR A 157 11.36 5.25 29.18
C THR A 157 10.05 5.60 29.88
N LEU A 158 10.11 5.68 31.21
CA LEU A 158 8.94 6.02 32.00
C LEU A 158 8.74 7.54 31.98
N THR A 159 7.48 7.95 31.83
CA THR A 159 7.04 9.33 32.07
C THR A 159 7.03 9.62 33.57
N SER A 160 6.81 10.88 33.93
CA SER A 160 6.54 11.28 35.32
C SER A 160 5.34 10.57 35.98
N THR A 161 4.47 9.93 35.20
CA THR A 161 3.34 9.10 35.71
C THR A 161 3.74 7.64 35.99
N GLY A 162 4.98 7.24 35.66
CA GLY A 162 5.49 5.88 35.85
C GLY A 162 5.12 4.91 34.72
N ASN A 163 4.50 5.38 33.63
CA ASN A 163 4.14 4.58 32.48
C ASN A 163 5.15 4.72 31.33
N PRO A 164 5.30 3.71 30.46
CA PRO A 164 6.05 3.88 29.23
C PRO A 164 5.44 4.98 28.35
N VAL A 165 6.27 5.88 27.84
CA VAL A 165 5.89 7.00 26.96
C VAL A 165 4.94 6.58 25.83
N TRP A 166 5.19 5.45 25.15
CA TRP A 166 4.32 5.00 24.06
C TRP A 166 2.89 4.69 24.51
N ARG A 167 2.74 4.07 25.69
CA ARG A 167 1.44 3.71 26.25
C ARG A 167 0.64 4.95 26.64
N ASP A 168 1.32 5.95 27.19
CA ASP A 168 0.71 7.23 27.54
C ASP A 168 0.32 8.05 26.29
N ALA A 169 1.09 7.95 25.20
CA ALA A 169 0.80 8.65 23.94
C ALA A 169 -0.36 8.02 23.14
N TYR A 170 -0.57 6.70 23.25
CA TYR A 170 -1.62 5.98 22.52
C TYR A 170 -2.44 5.05 23.45
N PRO A 171 -3.11 5.60 24.48
CA PRO A 171 -3.78 4.79 25.50
C PRO A 171 -4.95 3.97 24.94
N HIS A 172 -5.54 4.41 23.82
CA HIS A 172 -6.65 3.73 23.14
C HIS A 172 -6.26 2.39 22.53
N LEU A 173 -4.97 2.12 22.31
CA LEU A 173 -4.51 0.80 21.85
C LEU A 173 -4.62 -0.25 22.93
N PHE A 174 -4.46 0.15 24.20
CA PHE A 174 -4.30 -0.75 25.35
C PHE A 174 -5.54 -0.82 26.23
N SER A 175 -6.42 0.18 26.16
CA SER A 175 -7.58 0.29 27.04
C SER A 175 -8.75 1.01 26.37
N GLY A 176 -9.95 0.68 26.81
CA GLY A 176 -11.20 1.25 26.29
C GLY A 176 -11.77 0.49 25.08
N PRO A 177 -12.85 1.01 24.47
CA PRO A 177 -13.62 0.30 23.43
C PRO A 177 -12.86 0.01 22.13
N ASN A 178 -11.79 0.77 21.84
CA ASN A 178 -10.96 0.62 20.64
C ASN A 178 -9.62 -0.09 20.92
N ALA A 179 -9.47 -0.70 22.09
CA ALA A 179 -8.26 -1.42 22.44
C ALA A 179 -8.09 -2.65 21.55
N VAL A 180 -6.90 -2.77 20.94
CA VAL A 180 -6.52 -3.89 20.08
C VAL A 180 -5.35 -4.68 20.66
N VAL A 181 -4.58 -4.06 21.56
CA VAL A 181 -3.52 -4.74 22.28
C VAL A 181 -4.15 -5.51 23.43
N ASN A 182 -4.13 -6.83 23.31
CA ASN A 182 -4.47 -7.70 24.41
C ASN A 182 -3.20 -7.98 25.24
N PRO A 183 -3.13 -7.54 26.51
CA PRO A 183 -1.96 -7.77 27.37
C PRO A 183 -1.67 -9.25 27.65
N THR A 184 -2.64 -10.14 27.39
CA THR A 184 -2.49 -11.59 27.52
C THR A 184 -2.00 -12.27 26.24
N ASP A 185 -2.17 -11.63 25.07
CA ASP A 185 -1.71 -12.17 23.77
C ASP A 185 -0.21 -12.00 23.56
N VAL A 186 0.43 -11.08 24.29
CA VAL A 186 1.88 -10.93 24.35
C VAL A 186 2.30 -11.17 25.80
N PRO A 187 2.47 -12.44 26.24
CA PRO A 187 2.70 -12.71 27.65
C PRO A 187 3.98 -12.01 28.09
N ASN A 188 3.87 -11.18 29.13
CA ASN A 188 4.99 -10.72 29.93
C ASN A 188 5.86 -11.94 30.28
N GLY A 189 7.07 -12.01 29.72
CA GLY A 189 8.00 -13.11 29.98
C GLY A 189 7.78 -14.38 29.16
N SER A 190 7.00 -14.36 28.06
CA SER A 190 7.16 -15.39 27.03
C SER A 190 8.50 -15.20 26.32
N VAL A 191 9.05 -16.29 25.78
CA VAL A 191 10.29 -16.30 24.97
C VAL A 191 10.23 -15.31 23.78
N ALA A 192 9.02 -14.88 23.40
CA ALA A 192 8.71 -13.94 22.31
C ALA A 192 8.80 -12.44 22.68
N SER A 193 8.85 -12.05 23.95
CA SER A 193 9.06 -10.63 24.29
C SER A 193 9.83 -10.47 25.60
N PRO A 194 11.17 -10.29 25.55
CA PRO A 194 11.98 -10.07 26.74
C PRO A 194 11.72 -8.70 27.40
N ASN A 195 10.95 -7.81 26.77
CA ASN A 195 10.61 -6.48 27.27
C ASN A 195 9.09 -6.37 27.45
N GLY A 196 8.64 -6.14 28.69
CA GLY A 196 7.21 -5.98 29.04
C GLY A 196 6.53 -4.75 28.43
N ASN A 197 7.28 -3.94 27.67
CA ASN A 197 6.79 -2.77 26.94
C ASN A 197 6.61 -3.03 25.42
N ASN A 198 6.87 -4.24 24.92
CA ASN A 198 6.54 -4.56 23.53
C ASN A 198 5.08 -4.94 23.40
N TYR A 199 4.49 -4.62 22.25
CA TYR A 199 3.10 -4.93 21.97
C TYR A 199 2.95 -5.36 20.53
N SER A 200 2.03 -6.27 20.24
CA SER A 200 1.60 -6.56 18.88
C SER A 200 0.13 -6.90 18.96
N PHE A 201 -0.59 -6.72 17.88
CA PHE A 201 -2.05 -6.78 17.92
C PHE A 201 -2.63 -7.38 16.66
N VAL A 202 -3.84 -7.90 16.81
CA VAL A 202 -4.74 -8.18 15.70
C VAL A 202 -5.85 -7.14 15.76
N LEU A 203 -6.00 -6.38 14.70
CA LEU A 203 -7.11 -5.46 14.48
C LEU A 203 -8.14 -6.16 13.59
N ASP A 204 -9.35 -6.35 14.11
CA ASP A 204 -10.53 -6.60 13.28
C ASP A 204 -11.03 -5.27 12.73
N ALA A 205 -10.82 -5.06 11.43
CA ALA A 205 -11.24 -3.85 10.72
C ALA A 205 -12.68 -3.93 10.20
N GLY A 206 -13.42 -5.01 10.53
CA GLY A 206 -14.73 -5.35 9.98
C GLY A 206 -14.66 -5.81 8.53
N ASN A 207 -15.81 -6.17 7.95
CA ASN A 207 -15.92 -6.65 6.55
C ASN A 207 -14.93 -7.79 6.25
N ASN A 208 -14.83 -8.76 7.17
CA ASN A 208 -13.89 -9.88 7.07
C ASN A 208 -12.42 -9.45 6.89
N THR A 209 -12.04 -8.28 7.37
CA THR A 209 -10.68 -7.73 7.17
C THR A 209 -9.93 -7.64 8.49
N PHE A 210 -8.72 -8.19 8.51
CA PHE A 210 -7.86 -8.24 9.69
C PHE A 210 -6.47 -7.70 9.40
N PHE A 211 -5.92 -6.94 10.35
CA PHE A 211 -4.54 -6.46 10.32
C PHE A 211 -3.75 -7.04 11.49
N ILE A 212 -2.58 -7.61 11.21
CA ILE A 212 -1.62 -8.07 12.21
C ILE A 212 -0.51 -7.02 12.29
N GLY A 213 -0.52 -6.21 13.35
CA GLY A 213 0.46 -5.16 13.59
C GLY A 213 1.62 -5.67 14.44
N LEU A 214 2.85 -5.58 13.90
CA LEU A 214 4.06 -6.05 14.57
C LEU A 214 5.00 -4.93 15.00
N ASP A 215 5.36 -4.96 16.26
CA ASP A 215 6.34 -4.09 16.90
C ASP A 215 7.71 -4.76 16.95
N MET A 216 8.47 -4.53 15.90
CA MET A 216 9.73 -5.23 15.64
C MET A 216 10.95 -4.58 16.30
N TRP A 217 10.72 -3.73 17.30
CA TRP A 217 11.76 -2.93 17.94
C TRP A 217 11.74 -3.12 19.46
N GLN A 218 12.81 -2.70 20.15
CA GLN A 218 12.96 -2.80 21.61
C GLN A 218 12.89 -4.24 22.18
N GLY A 219 13.49 -5.20 21.48
CA GLY A 219 13.51 -6.62 21.86
C GLY A 219 12.50 -7.49 21.11
N GLY A 220 11.61 -6.86 20.33
CA GLY A 220 10.87 -7.51 19.26
C GLY A 220 11.79 -7.85 18.09
N ASN A 221 11.62 -9.02 17.49
CA ASN A 221 12.26 -9.41 16.23
C ASN A 221 11.44 -10.52 15.57
N ALA A 222 11.82 -10.91 14.35
CA ALA A 222 11.10 -11.94 13.62
C ALA A 222 11.12 -13.31 14.31
N SER A 223 12.27 -13.74 14.84
CA SER A 223 12.41 -15.01 15.57
C SER A 223 11.47 -15.12 16.78
N ASN A 224 11.10 -13.98 17.36
CA ASN A 224 10.25 -13.90 18.52
C ASN A 224 8.76 -13.83 18.17
N TYR A 225 8.39 -13.11 17.10
CA TYR A 225 6.98 -12.92 16.73
C TYR A 225 6.47 -13.87 15.65
N ALA A 226 7.32 -14.57 14.92
CA ALA A 226 6.88 -15.41 13.80
C ALA A 226 5.90 -16.51 14.22
N ALA A 227 6.17 -17.20 15.33
CA ALA A 227 5.27 -18.23 15.85
C ALA A 227 3.92 -17.66 16.29
N TRP A 228 3.93 -16.50 16.95
CA TRP A 228 2.72 -15.81 17.37
C TRP A 228 1.91 -15.31 16.16
N ALA A 229 2.56 -14.66 15.20
CA ALA A 229 1.93 -14.17 13.98
C ALA A 229 1.35 -15.33 13.17
N SER A 230 2.10 -16.42 13.00
CA SER A 230 1.64 -17.67 12.38
C SER A 230 0.38 -18.21 13.07
N SER A 231 0.39 -18.30 14.40
CA SER A 231 -0.78 -18.72 15.18
C SER A 231 -2.00 -17.83 14.92
N LYS A 232 -1.83 -16.50 14.90
CA LYS A 232 -2.94 -15.57 14.66
C LYS A 232 -3.46 -15.64 13.23
N MET A 233 -2.57 -15.78 12.25
CA MET A 233 -2.96 -16.02 10.85
C MET A 233 -3.78 -17.31 10.73
N ALA A 234 -3.33 -18.39 11.39
CA ALA A 234 -4.03 -19.67 11.40
C ALA A 234 -5.39 -19.59 12.08
N GLU A 235 -5.49 -18.90 13.22
CA GLU A 235 -6.73 -18.67 13.97
C GLU A 235 -7.76 -17.93 13.11
N ILE A 236 -7.37 -16.79 12.53
CA ILE A 236 -8.24 -15.98 11.67
C ILE A 236 -8.71 -16.79 10.46
N ARG A 237 -7.77 -17.44 9.75
CA ARG A 237 -8.10 -18.21 8.53
C ARG A 237 -8.99 -19.40 8.83
N SER A 238 -8.81 -20.06 9.97
CA SER A 238 -9.64 -21.20 10.39
C SER A 238 -11.04 -20.76 10.80
N ALA A 239 -11.16 -19.61 11.47
CA ALA A 239 -12.45 -19.03 11.84
C ALA A 239 -13.20 -18.43 10.63
N ASN A 240 -12.47 -17.90 9.66
CA ASN A 240 -13.02 -17.26 8.47
C ASN A 240 -12.14 -17.53 7.23
N PRO A 241 -12.48 -18.56 6.42
CA PRO A 241 -11.76 -18.90 5.20
C PRO A 241 -11.69 -17.78 4.15
N ASP A 242 -12.64 -16.85 4.19
CA ASP A 242 -12.78 -15.73 3.25
C ASP A 242 -12.18 -14.41 3.76
N ALA A 243 -11.58 -14.42 4.96
CA ALA A 243 -10.97 -13.22 5.52
C ALA A 243 -9.85 -12.64 4.64
N HIS A 244 -9.81 -11.31 4.55
CA HIS A 244 -8.63 -10.58 4.11
C HIS A 244 -7.69 -10.40 5.29
N ILE A 245 -6.47 -10.92 5.20
CA ILE A 245 -5.49 -10.89 6.28
C ILE A 245 -4.26 -10.13 5.80
N PHE A 246 -3.99 -9.00 6.44
CA PHE A 246 -2.85 -8.15 6.15
C PHE A 246 -1.86 -8.12 7.30
N GLY A 247 -0.57 -8.24 7.01
CA GLY A 247 0.49 -7.92 7.96
C GLY A 247 0.94 -6.48 7.81
N TYR A 248 1.35 -5.86 8.91
CA TYR A 248 2.00 -4.55 8.88
C TYR A 248 3.11 -4.47 9.93
N SER A 249 4.27 -3.99 9.50
CA SER A 249 5.44 -3.77 10.35
C SER A 249 6.27 -2.62 9.82
N HIS A 250 7.08 -2.01 10.68
CA HIS A 250 8.03 -0.98 10.26
C HIS A 250 9.01 -1.49 9.19
N SER A 251 9.73 -2.56 9.52
CA SER A 251 10.65 -3.22 8.59
C SER A 251 9.88 -4.19 7.68
N GLY A 252 10.07 -4.08 6.37
CA GLY A 252 9.42 -4.93 5.38
C GLY A 252 9.96 -6.37 5.31
N LEU A 253 9.20 -7.24 4.65
CA LEU A 253 9.59 -8.64 4.44
C LEU A 253 10.67 -8.79 3.35
N PHE A 254 10.63 -7.90 2.37
CA PHE A 254 11.62 -7.79 1.31
C PHE A 254 12.24 -6.40 1.31
N SER A 255 13.35 -6.25 0.59
CA SER A 255 13.78 -4.92 0.19
C SER A 255 14.70 -4.87 -1.01
N SER A 256 14.48 -3.81 -1.78
CA SER A 256 15.24 -3.40 -2.94
C SER A 256 16.23 -2.23 -2.67
N SER A 257 16.25 -1.63 -1.46
CA SER A 257 17.07 -0.43 -1.16
C SER A 257 18.33 -0.68 -0.32
N ASN A 258 19.31 0.23 -0.39
CA ASN A 258 20.50 0.20 0.49
C ASN A 258 20.24 0.92 1.82
N HIS A 259 19.27 0.46 2.61
CA HIS A 259 19.08 1.03 3.94
C HIS A 259 20.10 0.42 4.92
N PRO A 260 21.02 1.19 5.54
CA PRO A 260 22.07 0.65 6.40
C PRO A 260 21.52 -0.15 7.59
N ALA A 261 20.39 0.29 8.16
CA ALA A 261 19.74 -0.38 9.28
C ALA A 261 19.00 -1.68 8.90
N MET A 262 18.87 -1.99 7.60
CA MET A 262 18.13 -3.13 7.11
C MET A 262 19.02 -4.29 6.62
N THR A 263 20.31 -4.02 6.36
CA THR A 263 21.31 -5.06 6.05
C THR A 263 21.36 -6.15 7.11
N GLN A 264 21.14 -5.77 8.38
CA GLN A 264 21.12 -6.71 9.51
C GLN A 264 19.75 -7.42 9.68
N TYR A 265 18.65 -6.78 9.31
CA TYR A 265 17.29 -7.32 9.47
C TYR A 265 16.91 -8.34 8.39
N ILE A 266 17.20 -8.07 7.11
CA ILE A 266 16.80 -8.97 6.01
C ILE A 266 17.62 -10.26 5.96
N SER A 267 18.87 -10.22 6.45
CA SER A 267 19.75 -11.39 6.43
C SER A 267 19.37 -12.47 7.45
N THR A 268 18.51 -12.17 8.42
CA THR A 268 18.17 -13.09 9.53
C THR A 268 16.69 -13.11 9.93
N GLY A 269 15.84 -12.21 9.42
CA GLY A 269 14.51 -11.94 9.99
C GLY A 269 13.29 -12.51 9.23
N PRO A 270 13.00 -12.10 7.99
CA PRO A 270 11.63 -12.21 7.45
C PRO A 270 11.22 -13.58 6.92
N ALA A 271 12.15 -14.55 6.82
CA ALA A 271 11.88 -15.86 6.22
C ALA A 271 10.74 -16.61 6.91
N ASP A 272 10.67 -16.55 8.25
CA ASP A 272 9.64 -17.23 9.03
C ASP A 272 8.26 -16.59 8.82
N PHE A 273 8.18 -15.26 8.67
CA PHE A 273 6.93 -14.60 8.32
C PHE A 273 6.48 -14.92 6.89
N ILE A 274 7.42 -15.03 5.94
CA ILE A 274 7.10 -15.43 4.57
C ILE A 274 6.59 -16.87 4.55
N ALA A 275 7.22 -17.77 5.31
CA ALA A 275 6.78 -19.16 5.44
C ALA A 275 5.40 -19.25 6.09
N ALA A 276 5.18 -18.56 7.21
CA ALA A 276 3.88 -18.48 7.89
C ALA A 276 2.79 -17.88 6.99
N GLY A 277 3.12 -16.80 6.28
CA GLY A 277 2.21 -16.14 5.34
C GLY A 277 1.77 -17.05 4.21
N LYS A 278 2.70 -17.83 3.64
CA LYS A 278 2.39 -18.87 2.65
C LYS A 278 1.55 -20.00 3.23
N GLN A 279 1.90 -20.48 4.42
CA GLN A 279 1.23 -21.60 5.08
C GLN A 279 -0.22 -21.28 5.45
N HIS A 280 -0.50 -20.06 5.90
CA HIS A 280 -1.81 -19.65 6.41
C HIS A 280 -2.59 -18.75 5.45
N GLY A 281 -2.01 -18.49 4.26
CA GLY A 281 -2.66 -17.74 3.18
C GLY A 281 -3.04 -16.33 3.59
N ILE A 282 -2.07 -15.54 4.08
CA ILE A 282 -2.26 -14.08 4.19
C ILE A 282 -2.37 -13.47 2.80
N ASP A 283 -2.92 -12.27 2.70
CA ASP A 283 -3.18 -11.64 1.41
C ASP A 283 -2.13 -10.59 1.05
N GLY A 284 -1.55 -9.93 2.06
CA GLY A 284 -0.36 -9.13 1.83
C GLY A 284 0.27 -8.50 3.06
N TRP A 285 1.36 -7.79 2.83
CA TRP A 285 2.18 -7.19 3.86
C TRP A 285 2.54 -5.74 3.51
N PHE A 286 2.36 -4.84 4.47
CA PHE A 286 2.71 -3.44 4.37
C PHE A 286 3.88 -3.09 5.26
N SER A 287 4.74 -2.21 4.76
CA SER A 287 5.88 -1.71 5.54
C SER A 287 6.37 -0.37 5.02
N GLY A 288 7.33 0.22 5.71
CA GLY A 288 8.16 1.27 5.12
C GLY A 288 9.63 1.03 5.45
N HIS A 289 10.20 1.82 6.37
CA HIS A 289 11.62 1.88 6.76
C HIS A 289 12.60 2.28 5.65
N ASN A 290 12.34 1.89 4.39
CA ASN A 290 13.28 1.94 3.28
C ASN A 290 13.22 3.22 2.46
N HIS A 291 12.27 4.09 2.78
CA HIS A 291 11.99 5.36 2.11
C HIS A 291 12.00 5.26 0.59
N ILE A 292 11.34 4.22 0.10
CA ILE A 292 11.06 3.99 -1.31
C ILE A 292 9.60 3.57 -1.41
N PHE A 293 9.12 3.56 -2.64
CA PHE A 293 7.95 2.79 -2.98
C PHE A 293 8.37 1.57 -3.81
N ASP A 294 8.04 0.38 -3.32
CA ASP A 294 8.05 -0.83 -4.11
C ASP A 294 6.80 -1.68 -3.86
N ARG A 295 6.38 -2.38 -4.91
CA ARG A 295 5.34 -3.38 -4.86
C ARG A 295 5.86 -4.64 -5.53
N SER A 296 5.70 -5.73 -4.80
CA SER A 296 6.12 -7.06 -5.22
C SER A 296 5.12 -8.10 -4.72
N VAL A 297 5.28 -9.33 -5.17
CA VAL A 297 4.58 -10.49 -4.61
C VAL A 297 5.59 -11.53 -4.16
N ALA A 298 5.32 -12.13 -3.00
CA ALA A 298 5.96 -13.37 -2.62
C ALA A 298 5.40 -14.48 -3.50
N VAL A 299 6.27 -15.28 -4.10
CA VAL A 299 5.88 -16.44 -4.90
C VAL A 299 6.33 -17.74 -4.24
N ASP A 300 5.62 -18.81 -4.51
CA ASP A 300 5.94 -20.14 -4.02
C ASP A 300 6.56 -20.99 -5.14
N SER A 301 7.83 -21.35 -4.97
CA SER A 301 8.54 -22.16 -5.95
C SER A 301 8.00 -23.58 -6.06
N SER A 302 7.30 -24.08 -5.03
CA SER A 302 6.70 -25.42 -5.05
C SER A 302 5.45 -25.52 -5.91
N ASN A 303 4.85 -24.38 -6.30
CA ASN A 303 3.60 -24.33 -7.06
C ASN A 303 3.73 -23.64 -8.43
N GLY A 304 4.94 -23.61 -9.00
CA GLY A 304 5.18 -22.97 -10.30
C GLY A 304 5.31 -21.45 -10.23
N ASN A 305 5.75 -20.93 -9.07
CA ASN A 305 5.88 -19.51 -8.76
C ASN A 305 4.55 -18.77 -8.85
N LEU A 306 3.47 -19.35 -8.30
CA LEU A 306 2.22 -18.61 -8.15
C LEU A 306 2.37 -17.58 -7.02
N PRO A 307 1.72 -16.42 -7.15
CA PRO A 307 1.63 -15.44 -6.07
C PRO A 307 1.02 -16.06 -4.82
N ALA A 308 1.70 -15.90 -3.69
CA ALA A 308 1.19 -16.27 -2.37
C ALA A 308 0.51 -15.07 -1.71
N PHE A 309 1.20 -13.92 -1.66
CA PHE A 309 0.70 -12.68 -1.08
C PHE A 309 1.51 -11.49 -1.60
N PHE A 310 0.95 -10.28 -1.57
CA PHE A 310 1.68 -9.08 -1.99
C PHE A 310 2.55 -8.53 -0.86
N ASN A 311 3.63 -7.84 -1.21
CA ASN A 311 4.42 -7.01 -0.31
C ASN A 311 4.51 -5.60 -0.89
N MET A 312 4.13 -4.61 -0.09
CA MET A 312 4.26 -3.20 -0.45
C MET A 312 5.08 -2.46 0.60
N THR A 313 6.12 -1.79 0.11
CA THR A 313 6.92 -0.85 0.89
C THR A 313 6.46 0.56 0.52
N VAL A 314 6.00 1.34 1.50
CA VAL A 314 5.48 2.70 1.35
C VAL A 314 6.17 3.62 2.35
N GLY A 315 7.50 3.62 2.34
CA GLY A 315 8.31 4.52 3.16
C GLY A 315 8.43 5.92 2.59
N SER A 316 7.76 6.21 1.47
CA SER A 316 7.92 7.47 0.74
C SER A 316 7.27 8.67 1.41
N ALA A 317 6.63 8.51 2.56
CA ALA A 317 6.25 9.62 3.43
C ALA A 317 7.45 10.11 4.29
N SER A 318 8.62 10.19 3.67
CA SER A 318 9.90 10.55 4.30
C SER A 318 10.49 11.81 3.66
N ASN A 319 11.40 12.48 4.36
CA ASN A 319 12.19 13.57 3.79
C ASN A 319 13.51 13.11 3.12
N LYS A 320 13.87 11.84 3.28
CA LYS A 320 15.15 11.29 2.84
C LYS A 320 14.88 10.02 2.05
N PHE A 321 15.13 10.02 0.76
CA PHE A 321 14.89 8.84 -0.07
C PHE A 321 16.17 8.02 -0.23
N TYR A 322 16.06 6.69 -0.21
CA TYR A 322 17.20 5.81 -0.42
C TYR A 322 17.24 5.31 -1.85
N ALA A 323 18.44 5.25 -2.41
CA ALA A 323 18.65 4.65 -3.71
C ALA A 323 18.42 3.14 -3.64
N LEU A 324 17.87 2.63 -4.75
CA LEU A 324 17.74 1.20 -5.00
C LEU A 324 19.15 0.62 -5.24
N SER A 325 19.39 -0.57 -4.69
CA SER A 325 20.74 -1.16 -4.68
C SER A 325 20.79 -2.68 -4.54
N ARG A 326 19.64 -3.32 -4.29
CA ARG A 326 19.57 -4.76 -4.05
C ARG A 326 18.76 -5.42 -5.14
N SER A 327 19.26 -6.55 -5.62
CA SER A 327 18.49 -7.45 -6.47
C SER A 327 17.38 -8.12 -5.67
N PRO A 328 16.23 -8.44 -6.30
CA PRO A 328 15.17 -9.22 -5.66
C PRO A 328 15.72 -10.58 -5.19
N VAL A 329 15.19 -11.08 -4.07
CA VAL A 329 15.54 -12.41 -3.56
C VAL A 329 14.78 -13.51 -4.30
N ALA A 330 15.27 -14.75 -4.20
CA ALA A 330 14.54 -15.91 -4.68
C ALA A 330 13.16 -15.98 -3.98
N GLY A 331 12.09 -16.13 -4.77
CA GLY A 331 10.72 -16.11 -4.25
C GLY A 331 10.07 -14.73 -4.17
N GLN A 332 10.70 -13.68 -4.72
CA GLN A 332 10.11 -12.35 -4.86
C GLN A 332 9.98 -11.96 -6.33
N HIS A 333 8.77 -11.66 -6.80
CA HIS A 333 8.55 -11.06 -8.11
C HIS A 333 8.21 -9.58 -7.93
N ILE A 334 9.08 -8.69 -8.43
CA ILE A 334 8.83 -7.23 -8.43
C ILE A 334 7.77 -6.90 -9.46
N ASN A 335 6.76 -6.12 -9.09
CA ASN A 335 5.74 -5.63 -10.03
C ASN A 335 5.89 -4.16 -10.35
N LYS A 336 6.23 -3.33 -9.36
CA LYS A 336 6.41 -1.89 -9.55
C LYS A 336 7.47 -1.38 -8.59
N ILE A 337 8.35 -0.54 -9.10
CA ILE A 337 9.26 0.27 -8.28
C ILE A 337 9.09 1.73 -8.67
N ILE A 338 9.04 2.60 -7.67
CA ILE A 338 9.10 4.05 -7.88
C ILE A 338 10.30 4.57 -7.11
N ASP A 339 11.33 4.94 -7.89
CA ASP A 339 12.56 5.53 -7.39
C ASP A 339 12.36 7.03 -7.12
N SER A 340 11.87 7.33 -5.92
CA SER A 340 11.62 8.68 -5.43
C SER A 340 12.88 9.57 -5.38
N THR A 341 14.09 9.00 -5.38
CA THR A 341 15.34 9.78 -5.49
C THR A 341 15.50 10.44 -6.86
N LYS A 342 14.85 9.88 -7.90
CA LYS A 342 14.90 10.37 -9.28
C LYS A 342 13.73 11.29 -9.63
N ILE A 343 12.78 11.48 -8.74
CA ILE A 343 11.61 12.32 -8.99
C ILE A 343 11.85 13.70 -8.38
N ALA A 344 11.85 14.74 -9.22
CA ALA A 344 11.97 16.12 -8.78
C ALA A 344 10.89 16.46 -7.73
N GLY A 345 11.26 17.17 -6.68
CA GLY A 345 10.36 17.53 -5.58
C GLY A 345 10.12 16.42 -4.56
N SER A 346 10.64 15.21 -4.80
CA SER A 346 10.67 14.10 -3.84
C SER A 346 9.28 13.82 -3.24
N PRO A 347 8.32 13.39 -4.08
CA PRO A 347 6.91 13.35 -3.72
C PRO A 347 6.66 12.39 -2.58
N LEU A 348 5.77 12.81 -1.67
CA LEU A 348 5.28 11.98 -0.59
C LEU A 348 4.23 11.02 -1.14
N ALA A 349 4.10 9.84 -0.54
CA ALA A 349 3.04 8.89 -0.92
C ALA A 349 2.32 8.32 0.29
N TYR A 350 1.07 7.92 0.06
CA TYR A 350 0.32 7.04 0.95
C TYR A 350 -0.51 6.06 0.12
N GLN A 351 -1.02 5.01 0.76
CA GLN A 351 -1.89 4.04 0.10
C GLN A 351 -3.30 4.07 0.64
N MET A 352 -4.28 3.85 -0.25
CA MET A 352 -5.67 3.59 0.08
C MET A 352 -6.06 2.17 -0.26
N ILE A 353 -6.58 1.43 0.71
CA ILE A 353 -7.14 0.09 0.50
C ILE A 353 -8.66 0.17 0.53
N ASN A 354 -9.28 -0.29 -0.56
CA ASN A 354 -10.71 -0.51 -0.65
C ASN A 354 -10.97 -2.02 -0.63
N VAL A 355 -11.80 -2.47 0.31
CA VAL A 355 -12.23 -3.87 0.43
C VAL A 355 -13.73 -3.93 0.13
N ASN A 356 -14.08 -4.65 -0.95
CA ASN A 356 -15.44 -4.86 -1.39
C ASN A 356 -15.72 -6.36 -1.55
N GLY A 357 -16.28 -6.98 -0.50
CA GLY A 357 -16.49 -8.42 -0.47
C GLY A 357 -15.18 -9.17 -0.67
N SER A 358 -15.10 -10.04 -1.68
CA SER A 358 -13.87 -10.78 -2.02
C SER A 358 -12.80 -9.93 -2.71
N PHE A 359 -13.12 -8.73 -3.17
CA PHE A 359 -12.24 -7.89 -3.97
C PHE A 359 -11.54 -6.83 -3.15
N VAL A 360 -10.27 -6.59 -3.48
CA VAL A 360 -9.47 -5.53 -2.88
C VAL A 360 -8.79 -4.72 -3.95
N THR A 361 -8.85 -3.40 -3.80
CA THR A 361 -8.12 -2.43 -4.61
C THR A 361 -7.23 -1.58 -3.71
N ILE A 362 -5.94 -1.54 -4.02
CA ILE A 362 -4.94 -0.73 -3.32
C ILE A 362 -4.45 0.34 -4.27
N ARG A 363 -4.68 1.61 -3.96
CA ARG A 363 -4.23 2.78 -4.74
C ARG A 363 -3.12 3.49 -4.00
N THR A 364 -1.99 3.70 -4.67
CA THR A 364 -0.90 4.53 -4.16
C THR A 364 -1.06 5.94 -4.71
N TRP A 365 -1.28 6.89 -3.81
CA TRP A 365 -1.41 8.31 -4.11
C TRP A 365 -0.10 9.01 -3.84
N MET A 366 0.33 9.87 -4.77
CA MET A 366 1.54 10.69 -4.60
C MET A 366 1.24 12.18 -4.70
N SER A 367 1.98 12.96 -3.91
CA SER A 367 1.89 14.41 -3.90
C SER A 367 2.40 15.00 -5.23
N PRO A 368 1.96 16.21 -5.62
CA PRO A 368 2.50 16.89 -6.79
C PRO A 368 4.01 17.15 -6.66
N LYS A 369 4.63 17.47 -7.80
CA LYS A 369 6.09 17.51 -8.05
C LYS A 369 6.84 18.66 -7.35
N ASN A 370 6.24 19.33 -6.36
CA ASN A 370 6.77 20.54 -5.74
C ASN A 370 6.24 20.71 -4.30
N SER A 371 7.16 20.90 -3.36
CA SER A 371 6.98 21.00 -1.92
C SER A 371 6.24 22.26 -1.42
N SER A 372 5.44 22.91 -2.27
CA SER A 372 4.79 24.19 -2.00
C SER A 372 3.35 24.31 -2.51
N GLY A 373 2.81 23.30 -3.19
CA GLY A 373 1.39 23.23 -3.56
C GLY A 373 0.51 22.77 -2.39
N GLY A 374 -0.71 23.28 -2.29
CA GLY A 374 -1.69 22.77 -1.32
C GLY A 374 -2.00 21.28 -1.52
N PHE A 375 -2.55 20.62 -0.49
CA PHE A 375 -2.90 19.19 -0.49
C PHE A 375 -4.03 18.79 -1.47
N THR A 376 -4.32 19.56 -2.52
CA THR A 376 -5.48 19.36 -3.40
C THR A 376 -5.19 18.51 -4.64
N ASP A 377 -3.92 18.27 -4.99
CA ASP A 377 -3.55 17.78 -6.32
C ASP A 377 -2.81 16.42 -6.27
N TRP A 378 -3.23 15.52 -5.37
CA TRP A 378 -2.70 14.17 -5.30
C TRP A 378 -3.22 13.34 -6.48
N THR A 379 -2.37 12.47 -7.03
CA THR A 379 -2.73 11.59 -8.15
C THR A 379 -2.41 10.14 -7.84
N VAL A 380 -3.15 9.22 -8.45
CA VAL A 380 -2.89 7.78 -8.35
C VAL A 380 -1.70 7.44 -9.24
N TRP A 381 -0.62 6.92 -8.65
CA TRP A 381 0.62 6.55 -9.35
C TRP A 381 0.82 5.05 -9.51
N ASP A 382 0.13 4.28 -8.69
CA ASP A 382 0.07 2.83 -8.80
C ASP A 382 -1.27 2.34 -8.28
N GLU A 383 -1.79 1.27 -8.87
CA GLU A 383 -2.96 0.60 -8.35
C GLU A 383 -2.84 -0.91 -8.57
N TYR A 384 -3.09 -1.65 -7.50
CA TYR A 384 -3.04 -3.10 -7.39
C TYR A 384 -4.40 -3.64 -7.00
N THR A 385 -4.79 -4.75 -7.58
CA THR A 385 -6.04 -5.43 -7.23
C THR A 385 -5.80 -6.92 -7.00
N TYR A 386 -6.62 -7.51 -6.14
CA TYR A 386 -6.75 -8.95 -6.06
C TYR A 386 -8.16 -9.37 -5.64
N SER A 387 -8.47 -10.66 -5.79
CA SER A 387 -9.67 -11.26 -5.21
C SER A 387 -9.37 -12.55 -4.46
N ARG A 388 -10.06 -12.77 -3.34
CA ARG A 388 -10.04 -14.02 -2.54
C ARG A 388 -10.79 -15.17 -3.21
N ASN A 389 -11.77 -14.88 -4.05
CA ASN A 389 -12.58 -15.89 -4.72
C ASN A 389 -12.06 -16.25 -6.12
N GLY A 390 -10.84 -15.82 -6.44
CA GLY A 390 -10.19 -16.14 -7.70
C GLY A 390 -8.71 -16.45 -7.52
N ARG A 391 -7.90 -16.14 -8.53
CA ARG A 391 -6.50 -16.57 -8.59
C ARG A 391 -5.63 -15.50 -9.22
N GLN A 392 -4.39 -15.45 -8.75
CA GLN A 392 -3.39 -14.52 -9.26
C GLN A 392 -2.29 -15.25 -10.02
N PHE A 393 -1.69 -14.54 -10.98
CA PHE A 393 -0.62 -15.03 -11.83
C PHE A 393 0.41 -13.94 -12.06
N THR A 394 1.70 -14.26 -11.87
CA THR A 394 2.77 -13.37 -12.33
C THR A 394 3.26 -13.74 -13.71
N VAL A 395 3.42 -12.75 -14.58
CA VAL A 395 3.93 -12.90 -15.95
C VAL A 395 5.15 -12.00 -16.13
N ALA A 396 6.30 -12.58 -16.45
CA ALA A 396 7.54 -11.84 -16.68
C ALA A 396 7.41 -10.92 -17.91
N SER A 397 8.18 -9.83 -17.94
CA SER A 397 8.36 -9.02 -19.15
C SER A 397 8.79 -9.90 -20.34
N GLY A 398 8.10 -9.75 -21.47
CA GLY A 398 8.30 -10.52 -22.69
C GLY A 398 7.71 -11.93 -22.69
N ALA A 399 7.11 -12.38 -21.57
CA ALA A 399 6.49 -13.70 -21.49
C ALA A 399 5.02 -13.69 -21.91
N ASP A 400 4.58 -14.83 -22.42
CA ASP A 400 3.23 -15.07 -22.91
C ASP A 400 2.24 -15.39 -21.77
N TYR A 401 1.03 -14.84 -21.86
CA TYR A 401 -0.04 -15.02 -20.88
C TYR A 401 -0.58 -16.46 -20.84
N ASN A 402 -0.71 -17.12 -22.00
CA ASN A 402 -1.15 -18.51 -22.11
C ASN A 402 -0.14 -19.48 -21.48
N SER A 403 1.16 -19.22 -21.59
CA SER A 403 2.21 -20.04 -20.96
C SER A 403 2.10 -20.14 -19.43
N ARG A 404 1.34 -19.23 -18.80
CA ARG A 404 1.09 -19.22 -17.35
C ARG A 404 -0.22 -19.91 -16.96
N ASP A 405 -0.91 -20.53 -17.92
CA ASP A 405 -2.21 -21.20 -17.73
C ASP A 405 -3.16 -20.31 -16.93
N ILE A 406 -3.36 -19.08 -17.39
CA ILE A 406 -4.27 -18.13 -16.75
C ILE A 406 -5.68 -18.63 -16.99
N ARG A 407 -6.12 -19.48 -16.07
CA ARG A 407 -7.39 -20.18 -16.07
C ARG A 407 -7.94 -20.20 -14.65
N HIS A 408 -9.22 -19.88 -14.51
CA HIS A 408 -9.94 -20.08 -13.27
C HIS A 408 -11.38 -20.52 -13.53
N THR A 409 -11.90 -21.33 -12.62
CA THR A 409 -13.31 -21.70 -12.58
C THR A 409 -13.96 -20.93 -11.44
N SER A 410 -15.07 -20.26 -11.72
CA SER A 410 -15.87 -19.56 -10.72
C SER A 410 -16.22 -20.51 -9.58
N PRO A 411 -15.97 -20.13 -8.32
CA PRO A 411 -16.43 -20.91 -7.17
C PRO A 411 -17.95 -20.79 -6.95
N ILE A 412 -18.65 -19.94 -7.71
CA ILE A 412 -20.08 -19.64 -7.54
C ILE A 412 -20.93 -20.58 -8.41
N GLY A 413 -20.78 -20.52 -9.73
CA GLY A 413 -21.63 -21.22 -10.69
C GLY A 413 -20.92 -22.21 -11.62
N GLY A 414 -19.58 -22.22 -11.67
CA GLY A 414 -18.80 -23.15 -12.51
C GLY A 414 -18.31 -22.56 -13.83
N THR A 415 -18.68 -21.31 -14.15
CA THR A 415 -18.17 -20.57 -15.31
C THR A 415 -16.64 -20.58 -15.33
N VAL A 416 -16.03 -20.84 -16.50
CA VAL A 416 -14.57 -20.91 -16.65
C VAL A 416 -14.08 -19.76 -17.52
N ALA A 417 -13.10 -19.02 -17.03
CA ALA A 417 -12.41 -17.99 -17.80
C ALA A 417 -10.96 -18.40 -18.07
N ARG A 418 -10.48 -18.13 -19.30
CA ARG A 418 -9.11 -18.44 -19.74
C ARG A 418 -8.54 -17.33 -20.63
N ILE A 419 -7.26 -17.01 -20.44
CA ILE A 419 -6.48 -16.26 -21.42
C ILE A 419 -5.66 -17.26 -22.24
N ILE A 420 -5.90 -17.27 -23.55
CA ILE A 420 -5.29 -18.25 -24.47
C ILE A 420 -4.24 -17.67 -25.42
N ASP A 421 -4.09 -16.34 -25.42
CA ASP A 421 -3.04 -15.62 -26.14
C ASP A 421 -2.81 -14.24 -25.50
N GLY A 422 -1.63 -13.67 -25.73
CA GLY A 422 -1.23 -12.33 -25.30
C GLY A 422 0.16 -12.35 -24.68
N THR A 423 0.83 -11.20 -24.66
CA THR A 423 2.20 -11.09 -24.13
C THR A 423 2.30 -9.89 -23.19
N ASN A 424 3.01 -10.06 -22.09
CA ASN A 424 3.42 -8.92 -21.27
C ASN A 424 4.50 -8.14 -22.03
N THR A 425 4.16 -6.98 -22.60
CA THR A 425 5.13 -6.15 -23.34
C THR A 425 5.69 -5.01 -22.48
N ASP A 426 5.48 -5.02 -21.16
CA ASP A 426 6.11 -4.07 -20.25
C ASP A 426 7.63 -4.22 -20.32
N THR A 427 8.27 -3.30 -21.01
CA THR A 427 9.74 -3.23 -21.18
C THR A 427 10.39 -2.32 -20.14
N THR A 428 9.65 -1.87 -19.12
CA THR A 428 10.23 -1.07 -18.04
C THR A 428 11.38 -1.82 -17.41
N THR A 429 12.55 -1.20 -17.36
CA THR A 429 13.72 -1.79 -16.70
C THR A 429 14.23 -0.87 -15.61
N TYR A 430 14.54 -1.45 -14.47
CA TYR A 430 15.08 -0.77 -13.32
C TYR A 430 16.55 -1.17 -13.14
N THR A 431 17.48 -0.26 -13.45
CA THR A 431 18.93 -0.56 -13.41
C THR A 431 19.60 0.09 -12.19
N TYR A 432 20.24 -0.74 -11.36
CA TYR A 432 20.94 -0.34 -10.13
C TYR A 432 22.17 -1.21 -9.85
N GLY A 433 23.31 -0.58 -9.57
CA GLY A 433 24.53 -1.30 -9.19
C GLY A 433 24.99 -2.37 -10.19
N GLY A 434 24.68 -2.19 -11.48
CA GLY A 434 24.96 -3.18 -12.55
C GLY A 434 23.90 -4.27 -12.73
N ASN A 435 22.88 -4.33 -11.87
CA ASN A 435 21.74 -5.24 -12.02
C ASN A 435 20.59 -4.54 -12.75
N THR A 436 19.94 -5.27 -13.65
CA THR A 436 18.72 -4.81 -14.33
C THR A 436 17.55 -5.70 -13.89
N ILE A 437 16.49 -5.07 -13.40
CA ILE A 437 15.27 -5.72 -12.94
C ILE A 437 14.15 -5.37 -13.93
N SER A 438 13.51 -6.39 -14.50
CA SER A 438 12.29 -6.24 -15.28
C SER A 438 11.09 -6.63 -14.42
N PRO A 439 10.00 -5.83 -14.40
CA PRO A 439 8.83 -6.12 -13.60
C PRO A 439 8.04 -7.30 -14.16
N TYR A 440 7.30 -7.93 -13.27
CA TYR A 440 6.25 -8.89 -13.58
C TYR A 440 4.91 -8.17 -13.56
N ARG A 441 4.02 -8.47 -14.52
CA ARG A 441 2.59 -8.17 -14.35
C ARG A 441 2.00 -9.15 -13.35
N ASN A 442 1.13 -8.67 -12.47
CA ASN A 442 0.37 -9.51 -11.54
C ASN A 442 -1.09 -9.50 -11.95
N ILE A 443 -1.49 -10.52 -12.70
CA ILE A 443 -2.83 -10.66 -13.23
C ILE A 443 -3.70 -11.29 -12.15
N SER A 444 -4.81 -10.65 -11.83
CA SER A 444 -5.81 -11.15 -10.89
C SER A 444 -7.09 -11.50 -11.63
N VAL A 445 -7.56 -12.72 -11.39
CA VAL A 445 -8.91 -13.18 -11.75
C VAL A 445 -9.75 -13.17 -10.48
N GLY A 446 -10.97 -12.67 -10.54
CA GLY A 446 -11.98 -12.71 -9.48
C GLY A 446 -13.38 -12.93 -10.07
N TRP A 447 -14.36 -13.18 -9.21
CA TRP A 447 -15.72 -13.52 -9.65
C TRP A 447 -16.79 -12.72 -8.92
N TRP A 448 -17.78 -12.23 -9.65
CA TRP A 448 -19.03 -11.75 -9.08
C TRP A 448 -20.16 -12.71 -9.46
N ASP A 449 -21.16 -12.79 -8.58
CA ASP A 449 -22.40 -13.50 -8.89
C ASP A 449 -23.07 -12.83 -10.10
N ARG A 450 -23.62 -13.62 -11.03
CA ARG A 450 -24.33 -13.10 -12.20
C ARG A 450 -25.46 -12.12 -11.86
N ASN A 451 -26.05 -12.25 -10.67
CA ASN A 451 -27.12 -11.39 -10.17
C ASN A 451 -26.60 -10.18 -9.39
N ALA A 452 -25.30 -10.07 -9.15
CA ALA A 452 -24.73 -8.95 -8.39
C ALA A 452 -24.83 -7.62 -9.14
N TRP A 453 -25.00 -7.66 -10.46
CA TRP A 453 -25.13 -6.50 -11.33
C TRP A 453 -26.41 -6.62 -12.14
N HIS A 454 -27.38 -5.75 -11.86
CA HIS A 454 -28.65 -5.69 -12.59
C HIS A 454 -28.65 -4.41 -13.43
N ASP A 455 -28.59 -4.56 -14.75
CA ASP A 455 -28.90 -3.45 -15.67
C ASP A 455 -30.42 -3.20 -15.65
N SER A 456 -30.85 -1.96 -15.77
CA SER A 456 -32.27 -1.62 -15.99
C SER A 456 -32.80 -2.04 -17.37
N GLY A 457 -31.93 -2.52 -18.26
CA GLY A 457 -32.25 -3.03 -19.60
C GLY A 457 -32.74 -4.48 -19.69
N ASN A 458 -32.89 -4.97 -20.93
CA ASN A 458 -33.35 -6.32 -21.28
C ASN A 458 -32.21 -7.37 -21.41
N VAL A 459 -31.02 -7.09 -20.89
CA VAL A 459 -29.84 -7.97 -21.05
C VAL A 459 -29.81 -9.00 -19.92
N GLU A 460 -29.93 -10.28 -20.24
CA GLU A 460 -29.84 -11.36 -19.25
C GLU A 460 -28.38 -11.86 -19.15
N ILE A 461 -27.78 -11.74 -17.97
CA ILE A 461 -26.42 -12.25 -17.72
C ILE A 461 -26.49 -13.77 -17.44
N ALA A 462 -25.92 -14.57 -18.34
CA ALA A 462 -26.00 -16.02 -18.32
C ALA A 462 -24.80 -16.74 -17.68
N SER A 463 -23.67 -16.06 -17.52
CA SER A 463 -22.49 -16.58 -16.81
C SER A 463 -22.26 -15.83 -15.51
N ASP A 464 -21.44 -16.41 -14.62
CA ASP A 464 -20.85 -15.57 -13.57
C ASP A 464 -19.95 -14.51 -14.21
N ILE A 465 -19.78 -13.39 -13.52
CA ILE A 465 -19.01 -12.26 -14.03
C ILE A 465 -17.55 -12.47 -13.64
N VAL A 466 -16.66 -12.60 -14.63
CA VAL A 466 -15.23 -12.66 -14.39
C VAL A 466 -14.65 -11.26 -14.34
N SER A 467 -13.98 -10.95 -13.25
CA SER A 467 -13.19 -9.73 -13.09
C SER A 467 -11.74 -10.03 -13.39
N LEU A 468 -11.16 -9.35 -14.37
CA LEU A 468 -9.78 -9.52 -14.80
C LEU A 468 -9.04 -8.19 -14.66
N HIS A 469 -7.97 -8.18 -13.88
CA HIS A 469 -7.19 -6.97 -13.58
C HIS A 469 -5.69 -7.23 -13.52
N GLY A 470 -4.90 -6.15 -13.44
CA GLY A 470 -3.44 -6.19 -13.28
C GLY A 470 -2.66 -6.28 -14.60
N MET A 471 -3.37 -6.09 -15.72
CA MET A 471 -2.83 -6.11 -17.08
C MET A 471 -2.58 -4.71 -17.64
N ARG A 472 -3.09 -3.65 -17.00
CA ARG A 472 -3.00 -2.29 -17.53
C ARG A 472 -1.61 -1.67 -17.49
N ASP A 473 -1.38 -0.71 -18.37
CA ASP A 473 -0.11 0.02 -18.47
C ASP A 473 0.00 1.20 -17.49
N THR A 474 -1.13 1.85 -17.20
CA THR A 474 -1.18 3.10 -16.43
C THR A 474 -2.37 3.06 -15.46
N PRO A 475 -2.20 3.46 -14.18
CA PRO A 475 -3.32 3.57 -13.24
C PRO A 475 -4.42 4.50 -13.76
N GLY A 476 -5.68 4.21 -13.42
CA GLY A 476 -6.81 4.98 -13.93
C GLY A 476 -6.96 4.91 -15.46
N ARG A 477 -6.53 3.79 -16.07
CA ARG A 477 -6.88 3.41 -17.43
C ARG A 477 -7.12 1.91 -17.46
N ASN A 478 -8.12 1.49 -18.23
CA ASN A 478 -8.41 0.06 -18.42
C ASN A 478 -7.59 -0.58 -19.55
N ARG A 479 -6.81 0.18 -20.33
CA ARG A 479 -6.08 -0.33 -21.49
C ARG A 479 -4.89 -1.22 -21.11
N THR A 480 -4.70 -2.27 -21.89
CA THR A 480 -3.70 -3.34 -21.75
C THR A 480 -3.12 -3.69 -23.11
N GLU A 481 -2.10 -4.56 -23.15
CA GLU A 481 -1.75 -5.24 -24.39
C GLU A 481 -2.89 -6.16 -24.88
N PRO A 482 -2.98 -6.44 -26.19
CA PRO A 482 -3.98 -7.34 -26.72
C PRO A 482 -3.88 -8.78 -26.20
N TYR A 483 -5.00 -9.35 -25.76
CA TYR A 483 -5.11 -10.73 -25.31
C TYR A 483 -6.45 -11.34 -25.75
N THR A 484 -6.53 -12.67 -25.75
CA THR A 484 -7.77 -13.38 -26.10
C THR A 484 -8.38 -14.00 -24.86
N LEU A 485 -9.55 -13.50 -24.45
CA LEU A 485 -10.35 -14.04 -23.37
C LEU A 485 -11.31 -15.09 -23.91
N VAL A 486 -11.39 -16.23 -23.23
CA VAL A 486 -12.39 -17.27 -23.46
C VAL A 486 -13.22 -17.45 -22.21
N ILE A 487 -14.54 -17.42 -22.35
CA ILE A 487 -15.50 -17.74 -21.28
C ILE A 487 -16.32 -18.96 -21.69
N LYS A 488 -16.33 -19.95 -20.81
CA LYS A 488 -17.21 -21.11 -20.91
C LYS A 488 -18.27 -21.00 -19.81
N HIS A 489 -19.53 -20.85 -20.21
CA HIS A 489 -20.67 -20.87 -19.29
C HIS A 489 -21.18 -22.31 -19.10
N ASP A 490 -21.98 -22.53 -18.05
CA ASP A 490 -22.33 -23.87 -17.55
C ASP A 490 -23.36 -24.61 -18.40
N ALA A 491 -24.22 -23.88 -19.11
CA ALA A 491 -25.08 -24.44 -20.14
C ALA A 491 -24.31 -24.53 -21.47
N ALA A 492 -24.71 -25.42 -22.38
CA ALA A 492 -24.19 -25.34 -23.74
C ALA A 492 -24.87 -24.16 -24.45
N LEU A 493 -24.09 -23.24 -25.05
CA LEU A 493 -24.65 -22.21 -25.94
C LEU A 493 -25.43 -22.90 -27.06
N ASP A 494 -26.65 -22.42 -27.36
CA ASP A 494 -27.37 -22.88 -28.54
C ASP A 494 -26.74 -22.27 -29.79
N THR A 495 -25.83 -23.02 -30.42
CA THR A 495 -25.10 -22.56 -31.61
C THR A 495 -25.99 -22.43 -32.86
N ARG A 496 -27.30 -22.71 -32.77
CA ARG A 496 -28.27 -22.49 -33.86
C ARG A 496 -28.76 -21.04 -33.92
N GLU A 497 -28.66 -20.31 -32.80
CA GLU A 497 -29.01 -18.88 -32.69
C GLU A 497 -27.84 -18.11 -32.04
N PRO A 498 -26.62 -18.18 -32.62
CA PRO A 498 -25.42 -17.59 -32.03
C PRO A 498 -25.50 -16.08 -31.84
N GLU A 499 -26.35 -15.40 -32.61
CA GLU A 499 -26.63 -13.97 -32.51
C GLU A 499 -27.31 -13.56 -31.20
N LYS A 500 -27.89 -14.51 -30.45
CA LYS A 500 -28.45 -14.25 -29.12
C LYS A 500 -27.37 -14.11 -28.05
N PHE A 501 -26.19 -14.65 -28.28
CA PHE A 501 -25.13 -14.65 -27.27
C PHE A 501 -24.08 -13.60 -27.58
N SER A 502 -23.63 -12.88 -26.56
CA SER A 502 -22.53 -11.94 -26.69
C SER A 502 -21.65 -11.92 -25.44
N MET A 503 -20.40 -11.48 -25.61
CA MET A 503 -19.55 -11.17 -24.48
C MET A 503 -19.80 -9.72 -24.15
N VAL A 504 -20.21 -9.46 -22.92
CA VAL A 504 -20.43 -8.11 -22.43
C VAL A 504 -19.33 -7.74 -21.45
N ALA A 505 -18.99 -6.46 -21.43
CA ALA A 505 -18.05 -5.87 -20.50
C ALA A 505 -18.75 -4.76 -19.71
N PHE A 506 -18.46 -4.72 -18.42
CA PHE A 506 -18.76 -3.56 -17.59
C PHE A 506 -17.49 -2.72 -17.49
N LEU A 507 -17.56 -1.50 -18.02
CA LEU A 507 -16.41 -0.61 -18.11
C LEU A 507 -16.52 0.49 -17.04
N ASP A 508 -15.55 0.54 -16.14
CA ASP A 508 -15.39 1.68 -15.24
C ASP A 508 -15.05 2.95 -16.06
N HIS A 509 -15.37 4.12 -15.51
CA HIS A 509 -15.48 5.50 -16.03
C HIS A 509 -14.38 6.03 -17.00
N ASP A 510 -13.33 5.26 -17.30
CA ASP A 510 -12.14 5.69 -18.04
C ASP A 510 -12.20 5.51 -19.57
N ILE A 511 -13.34 5.08 -20.13
CA ILE A 511 -13.66 5.35 -21.54
C ILE A 511 -14.52 6.60 -21.60
N THR A 512 -14.04 7.61 -22.32
CA THR A 512 -14.55 8.98 -22.36
C THR A 512 -15.95 9.15 -22.95
N ASP A 513 -16.78 8.11 -23.03
CA ASP A 513 -18.05 8.15 -23.78
C ASP A 513 -19.18 7.22 -23.29
N THR A 514 -19.11 6.66 -22.07
CA THR A 514 -20.22 5.89 -21.49
C THR A 514 -20.52 6.33 -20.07
N ASP A 515 -21.79 6.61 -19.79
CA ASP A 515 -22.27 6.79 -18.41
C ASP A 515 -21.85 5.56 -17.59
N PRO A 516 -21.24 5.73 -16.40
CA PRO A 516 -20.92 4.62 -15.51
C PRO A 516 -22.22 3.90 -15.13
N GLY A 517 -22.47 2.71 -15.67
CA GLY A 517 -23.68 1.96 -15.34
C GLY A 517 -24.12 0.88 -16.34
N ASP A 518 -23.70 0.96 -17.60
CA ASP A 518 -24.28 0.10 -18.64
C ASP A 518 -23.32 -1.01 -19.08
N TRP A 519 -23.86 -2.22 -19.27
CA TRP A 519 -23.14 -3.31 -19.91
C TRP A 519 -23.05 -3.04 -21.42
N VAL A 520 -21.84 -3.09 -21.96
CA VAL A 520 -21.61 -2.93 -23.40
C VAL A 520 -21.09 -4.22 -24.00
N SER A 521 -21.23 -4.40 -25.32
CA SER A 521 -20.50 -5.47 -26.00
C SER A 521 -19.00 -5.31 -25.76
N ALA A 522 -18.36 -6.37 -25.29
CA ALA A 522 -16.94 -6.36 -24.97
C ALA A 522 -16.08 -6.05 -26.20
N ALA A 523 -16.52 -6.51 -27.37
CA ALA A 523 -15.88 -6.17 -28.65
C ALA A 523 -15.96 -4.65 -28.92
N SER A 524 -17.12 -4.02 -28.67
CA SER A 524 -17.32 -2.58 -28.85
C SER A 524 -16.49 -1.72 -27.88
N GLY A 525 -16.10 -2.26 -26.72
CA GLY A 525 -15.22 -1.57 -25.75
C GLY A 525 -13.75 -1.41 -26.21
N THR A 526 -13.37 -2.10 -27.29
CA THR A 526 -12.06 -1.97 -27.94
C THR A 526 -11.96 -0.64 -28.70
N LEU A 527 -10.81 0.05 -28.66
CA LEU A 527 -10.64 1.33 -29.36
C LEU A 527 -10.75 1.16 -30.89
N GLY A 528 -11.85 1.66 -31.47
CA GLY A 528 -11.90 2.03 -32.88
C GLY A 528 -12.32 0.93 -33.86
N THR A 529 -12.83 -0.21 -33.37
CA THR A 529 -13.42 -1.25 -34.22
C THR A 529 -14.91 -1.41 -33.89
N PRO A 530 -15.82 -1.24 -34.86
CA PRO A 530 -17.21 -1.64 -34.69
C PRO A 530 -17.26 -3.13 -34.35
N ALA A 531 -18.16 -3.52 -33.43
CA ALA A 531 -18.41 -4.92 -33.18
C ALA A 531 -18.74 -5.63 -34.51
N THR A 532 -17.94 -6.61 -34.86
CA THR A 532 -18.17 -7.45 -36.03
C THR A 532 -19.25 -8.48 -35.72
N THR A 533 -19.89 -9.04 -36.75
CA THR A 533 -20.76 -10.22 -36.59
C THR A 533 -19.98 -11.35 -35.93
N PRO A 534 -20.58 -12.13 -35.01
CA PRO A 534 -19.87 -13.22 -34.34
C PRO A 534 -19.25 -14.20 -35.33
N LEU A 535 -18.00 -14.57 -35.08
CA LEU A 535 -17.33 -15.62 -35.82
C LEU A 535 -17.71 -17.00 -35.26
N LEU A 536 -18.20 -17.91 -36.11
CA LEU A 536 -18.64 -19.25 -35.69
C LEU A 536 -17.51 -20.28 -35.78
N ARG A 537 -16.40 -19.99 -35.13
CA ARG A 537 -15.18 -20.82 -35.12
C ARG A 537 -14.34 -20.56 -33.87
N ALA A 538 -13.34 -21.41 -33.64
CA ALA A 538 -12.29 -21.16 -32.66
C ALA A 538 -11.46 -19.89 -33.03
N PRO A 539 -10.88 -19.20 -32.03
CA PRO A 539 -9.98 -18.07 -32.26
C PRO A 539 -8.70 -18.52 -32.96
N LEU A 540 -8.15 -17.65 -33.81
CA LEU A 540 -6.80 -17.79 -34.37
C LEU A 540 -5.77 -17.06 -33.51
N ALA A 541 -4.48 -17.33 -33.75
CA ALA A 541 -3.39 -16.71 -33.00
C ALA A 541 -3.21 -15.21 -33.30
N ASP A 542 -3.65 -14.76 -34.47
CA ASP A 542 -3.46 -13.40 -35.00
C ASP A 542 -4.79 -12.65 -35.17
N GLU A 543 -5.79 -12.98 -34.36
CA GLU A 543 -7.09 -12.29 -34.41
C GLU A 543 -6.93 -10.79 -34.17
N PRO A 544 -7.49 -9.95 -35.07
CA PRO A 544 -7.64 -8.52 -34.82
C PRO A 544 -8.37 -8.23 -33.51
N VAL A 545 -7.93 -7.19 -32.79
CA VAL A 545 -8.66 -6.71 -31.61
C VAL A 545 -10.06 -6.27 -32.00
N GLY A 546 -11.05 -6.59 -31.18
CA GLY A 546 -12.47 -6.40 -31.47
C GLY A 546 -13.14 -7.60 -32.16
N ASN A 547 -12.37 -8.57 -32.68
CA ASN A 547 -12.97 -9.84 -33.13
C ASN A 547 -13.44 -10.67 -31.94
N TRP A 548 -14.60 -11.30 -32.12
CA TRP A 548 -15.20 -12.19 -31.15
C TRP A 548 -16.00 -13.29 -31.85
N GLY A 549 -16.31 -14.35 -31.13
CA GLY A 549 -17.01 -15.47 -31.71
C GLY A 549 -17.36 -16.58 -30.75
N ILE A 550 -18.04 -17.60 -31.29
CA ILE A 550 -18.43 -18.81 -30.58
C ILE A 550 -17.71 -19.98 -31.24
N ASN A 551 -16.93 -20.72 -30.45
CA ASN A 551 -16.35 -21.96 -30.89
C ASN A 551 -17.42 -23.05 -30.90
N THR A 552 -17.98 -23.32 -32.08
CA THR A 552 -19.09 -24.25 -32.30
C THR A 552 -18.78 -25.70 -31.89
N ALA A 553 -17.51 -26.09 -31.80
CA ALA A 553 -17.13 -27.43 -31.33
C ALA A 553 -17.20 -27.57 -29.80
N THR A 554 -17.10 -26.47 -29.05
CA THR A 554 -16.95 -26.49 -27.59
C THR A 554 -18.02 -25.70 -26.84
N GLY A 555 -18.76 -24.83 -27.54
CA GLY A 555 -19.71 -23.89 -26.94
C GLY A 555 -19.03 -22.76 -26.18
N GLU A 556 -17.76 -22.47 -26.46
CA GLU A 556 -16.99 -21.44 -25.76
C GLU A 556 -17.07 -20.10 -26.51
N LEU A 557 -17.32 -19.03 -25.77
CA LEU A 557 -17.32 -17.67 -26.28
C LEU A 557 -15.93 -17.07 -26.13
N TRP A 558 -15.43 -16.37 -27.15
CA TRP A 558 -14.13 -15.74 -27.12
C TRP A 558 -14.17 -14.32 -27.67
N ALA A 559 -13.27 -13.46 -27.18
CA ALA A 559 -13.05 -12.12 -27.70
C ALA A 559 -11.57 -11.73 -27.61
N ARG A 560 -11.08 -11.03 -28.64
CA ARG A 560 -9.77 -10.37 -28.62
C ARG A 560 -9.93 -8.94 -28.09
N LEU A 561 -9.31 -8.66 -26.95
CA LEU A 561 -9.50 -7.44 -26.15
C LEU A 561 -8.16 -6.73 -25.93
N ASP A 562 -8.20 -5.41 -25.70
CA ASP A 562 -7.06 -4.56 -25.34
C ASP A 562 -7.30 -3.79 -24.04
N TYR A 563 -8.17 -4.32 -23.18
CA TYR A 563 -8.49 -3.72 -21.90
C TYR A 563 -8.83 -4.78 -20.85
N GLN A 564 -8.61 -4.44 -19.59
CA GLN A 564 -9.00 -5.20 -18.40
C GLN A 564 -10.36 -4.71 -17.89
N GLY A 565 -11.08 -5.52 -17.12
CA GLY A 565 -12.40 -5.16 -16.61
C GLY A 565 -13.21 -6.37 -16.14
N ASP A 566 -14.51 -6.16 -16.01
CA ASP A 566 -15.46 -7.20 -15.65
C ASP A 566 -16.19 -7.68 -16.92
N PHE A 567 -16.24 -8.99 -17.13
CA PHE A 567 -16.75 -9.62 -18.34
C PHE A 567 -17.76 -10.72 -18.02
N ALA A 568 -18.76 -10.89 -18.88
CA ALA A 568 -19.73 -11.97 -18.76
C ALA A 568 -20.27 -12.41 -20.13
N VAL A 569 -20.98 -13.54 -20.14
CA VAL A 569 -21.82 -13.96 -21.26
C VAL A 569 -23.23 -13.43 -21.04
N ALA A 570 -23.78 -12.74 -22.03
CA ALA A 570 -25.16 -12.26 -22.06
C ALA A 570 -26.00 -12.97 -23.14
N VAL A 571 -27.32 -13.00 -22.92
CA VAL A 571 -28.37 -13.58 -23.79
C VAL A 571 -29.43 -12.55 -24.13
#